data_AF-A0A1H7CTJ2-F1
#
_entry.id   AF-A0A1H7CTJ2-F1
#
_cell.length_a   1.000
_cell.length_b   1.000
_cell.length_c   1.000
_cell.angle_alpha   90.00
_cell.angle_beta   90.00
_cell.angle_gamma   90.00
#
_symmetry.space_group_name_H-M   'P 1'
#
loop_
_entity.id
_entity.type
_entity.pdbx_description
1 polymer ?
#
loop_
_entity_poly.entity_id
_entity_poly.type
_entity_poly.pdbx_seq_one_letter_code
_entity_poly.pdbx_strand_id
1 'polypeptide(L)'
;MKSIIKLIICMCVILYGVRAFSAGNPKVYRGERGDALLIDAGAEKTFMIAGGALARGSATAGDCFARAILKLNKPPNYFEGELEPVENEIINVDIKDIIGRGVGVYVSKNRLKVGNVEVDGICADGIDFSGYYREIPERDAKYKSIFLYFMRLSEQNAIHLREAGNVAAAVNELKPFVDSCREKWCLIKK
;
A
#
# COMPACT_ATOMS: atom_id res chain seq x y z
N MET A 1 -41.33 -18.48 28.81
CA MET A 1 -40.88 -18.66 27.41
C MET A 1 -40.64 -17.34 26.65
N LYS A 2 -41.38 -16.25 26.90
CA LYS A 2 -41.20 -14.96 26.20
C LYS A 2 -39.89 -14.20 26.50
N SER A 3 -39.28 -14.39 27.69
CA SER A 3 -38.02 -13.70 28.05
C SER A 3 -36.76 -14.31 27.42
N ILE A 4 -36.75 -15.63 27.18
CA ILE A 4 -35.58 -16.32 26.60
C ILE A 4 -35.40 -15.94 25.13
N ILE A 5 -36.50 -15.79 24.39
CA ILE A 5 -36.49 -15.39 22.97
C ILE A 5 -35.98 -13.95 22.82
N LYS A 6 -36.33 -13.04 23.75
CA LYS A 6 -35.82 -11.66 23.73
C LYS A 6 -34.30 -11.60 23.98
N LEU A 7 -33.77 -12.48 24.83
CA LEU A 7 -32.34 -12.55 25.13
C LEU A 7 -31.53 -13.01 23.90
N ILE A 8 -32.04 -14.01 23.16
CA ILE A 8 -31.37 -14.54 21.97
C ILE A 8 -31.37 -13.53 20.82
N ILE A 9 -32.47 -12.81 20.60
CA ILE A 9 -32.55 -11.77 19.57
C ILE A 9 -31.60 -10.61 19.89
N CYS A 10 -31.49 -10.23 21.17
CA CYS A 10 -30.54 -9.19 21.60
C CYS A 10 -29.08 -9.63 21.39
N MET A 11 -28.77 -10.90 21.64
CA MET A 11 -27.43 -11.47 21.44
C MET A 11 -27.03 -11.55 19.96
N CYS A 12 -27.97 -11.86 19.06
CA CYS A 12 -27.72 -11.86 17.62
C CYS A 12 -27.44 -10.45 17.07
N VAL A 13 -28.13 -9.41 17.55
CA VAL A 13 -27.91 -8.03 17.09
C VAL A 13 -26.54 -7.49 17.54
N ILE A 14 -26.05 -7.91 18.71
CA ILE A 14 -24.74 -7.50 19.23
C ILE A 14 -23.61 -8.18 18.44
N LEU A 15 -23.78 -9.42 17.98
CA LEU A 15 -22.75 -10.15 17.21
C LEU A 15 -22.57 -9.61 15.78
N TYR A 16 -23.59 -9.02 15.17
CA TYR A 16 -23.45 -8.38 13.85
C TYR A 16 -22.79 -6.99 13.91
N GLY A 17 -22.74 -6.35 15.09
CA GLY A 17 -22.14 -5.03 15.28
C GLY A 17 -20.62 -5.02 15.41
N VAL A 18 -19.97 -6.18 15.54
CA VAL A 18 -18.52 -6.28 15.81
C VAL A 18 -17.72 -6.67 14.56
N ARG A 19 -18.05 -6.09 13.41
CA ARG A 19 -17.04 -5.88 12.37
C ARG A 19 -16.52 -4.46 12.50
N ALA A 20 -15.87 -4.19 13.63
CA ALA A 20 -14.99 -3.04 13.73
C ALA A 20 -13.96 -3.20 12.61
N PHE A 21 -14.01 -2.31 11.62
CA PHE A 21 -12.95 -2.11 10.65
C PHE A 21 -11.69 -1.77 11.45
N SER A 22 -10.91 -2.78 11.80
CA SER A 22 -9.53 -2.61 12.22
C SER A 22 -8.75 -2.29 10.95
N ALA A 23 -8.94 -1.09 10.41
CA ALA A 23 -7.97 -0.54 9.47
C ALA A 23 -6.63 -0.52 10.20
N GLY A 24 -5.70 -1.36 9.77
CA GLY A 24 -4.38 -1.42 10.38
C GLY A 24 -3.64 -0.13 10.06
N ASN A 25 -2.81 0.32 10.99
CA ASN A 25 -1.95 1.48 10.74
C ASN A 25 -1.11 1.20 9.48
N PRO A 26 -0.81 2.23 8.67
CA PRO A 26 0.17 2.11 7.61
C PRO A 26 1.46 1.53 8.19
N LYS A 27 2.11 0.65 7.45
CA LYS A 27 3.39 0.08 7.85
C LYS A 27 4.43 0.46 6.80
N VAL A 28 5.46 1.15 7.27
CA VAL A 28 6.60 1.54 6.46
C VAL A 28 7.69 0.49 6.61
N TYR A 29 8.29 0.09 5.50
CA TYR A 29 9.40 -0.84 5.49
C TYR A 29 10.56 -0.32 4.63
N ARG A 30 11.78 -0.71 4.97
CA ARG A 30 12.98 -0.41 4.20
C ARG A 30 13.75 -1.66 3.83
N GLY A 31 14.07 -1.78 2.55
CA GLY A 31 14.94 -2.81 1.97
C GLY A 31 16.27 -2.21 1.51
N GLU A 32 17.10 -3.04 0.89
CA GLU A 32 18.38 -2.58 0.32
C GLU A 32 18.18 -1.70 -0.92
N ARG A 33 17.05 -1.86 -1.61
CA ARG A 33 16.78 -1.29 -2.94
C ARG A 33 15.65 -0.26 -2.95
N GLY A 34 15.18 0.14 -1.78
CA GLY A 34 14.09 1.09 -1.67
C GLY A 34 13.24 0.90 -0.42
N ASP A 35 12.08 1.52 -0.47
CA ASP A 35 11.07 1.56 0.58
C ASP A 35 9.78 0.93 0.13
N ALA A 36 9.01 0.44 1.10
CA ALA A 36 7.66 -0.03 0.85
C ALA A 36 6.70 0.51 1.89
N LEU A 37 5.46 0.76 1.47
CA LEU A 37 4.34 1.10 2.32
C LEU A 37 3.25 0.05 2.14
N LEU A 38 2.75 -0.49 3.25
CA LEU A 38 1.63 -1.41 3.29
C LEU A 38 0.53 -0.82 4.16
N ILE A 39 -0.64 -0.55 3.58
CA ILE A 39 -1.81 -0.05 4.30
C ILE A 39 -2.84 -1.17 4.36
N ASP A 40 -3.28 -1.51 5.58
CA ASP A 40 -4.23 -2.59 5.80
C ASP A 40 -5.67 -2.08 5.84
N ALA A 41 -6.44 -2.36 4.78
CA ALA A 41 -7.84 -2.00 4.66
C ALA A 41 -8.79 -3.18 5.00
N GLY A 42 -8.29 -4.19 5.73
CA GLY A 42 -9.05 -5.37 6.11
C GLY A 42 -8.84 -6.53 5.14
N ALA A 43 -9.80 -6.75 4.23
CA ALA A 43 -9.75 -7.86 3.28
C ALA A 43 -8.67 -7.68 2.19
N GLU A 44 -8.31 -6.43 1.90
CA GLU A 44 -7.33 -6.02 0.90
C GLU A 44 -6.26 -5.16 1.57
N LYS A 45 -5.07 -5.14 0.97
CA LYS A 45 -3.97 -4.27 1.41
C LYS A 45 -3.46 -3.44 0.26
N THR A 46 -3.37 -2.13 0.43
CA THR A 46 -2.66 -1.28 -0.54
C THR A 46 -1.17 -1.44 -0.31
N PHE A 47 -0.45 -1.88 -1.34
CA PHE A 47 1.00 -1.99 -1.33
C PHE A 47 1.59 -1.00 -2.32
N MET A 48 2.61 -0.29 -1.87
CA MET A 48 3.37 0.66 -2.66
C MET A 48 4.86 0.42 -2.40
N ILE A 49 5.67 0.51 -3.43
CA ILE A 49 7.12 0.32 -3.34
C ILE A 49 7.82 1.31 -4.25
N ALA A 50 8.90 1.90 -3.76
CA ALA A 50 9.67 2.89 -4.48
C ALA A 50 11.17 2.73 -4.21
N GLY A 51 12.00 2.99 -5.22
CA GLY A 51 13.46 2.99 -5.08
C GLY A 51 14.17 2.79 -6.41
N GLY A 52 15.49 2.95 -6.39
CA GLY A 52 16.36 2.83 -7.55
C GLY A 52 17.24 1.58 -7.55
N ALA A 53 18.10 1.48 -8.56
CA ALA A 53 19.08 0.41 -8.65
C ALA A 53 20.11 0.49 -7.50
N LEU A 54 20.68 -0.66 -7.12
CA LEU A 54 21.81 -0.67 -6.19
C LEU A 54 23.00 0.08 -6.81
N ALA A 55 23.63 0.96 -6.04
CA ALA A 55 24.85 1.65 -6.46
C ALA A 55 25.97 0.65 -6.77
N ARG A 56 26.21 0.39 -8.06
CA ARG A 56 27.31 -0.44 -8.58
C ARG A 56 28.35 0.36 -9.39
N GLY A 57 28.30 1.69 -9.35
CA GLY A 57 29.18 2.58 -10.12
C GLY A 57 28.67 4.03 -10.18
N SER A 58 29.24 4.86 -11.06
CA SER A 58 28.97 6.30 -11.19
C SER A 58 27.64 6.70 -11.84
N ALA A 59 26.85 5.73 -12.30
CA ALA A 59 25.52 5.96 -12.86
C ALA A 59 24.53 4.95 -12.26
N THR A 60 23.75 5.39 -11.28
CA THR A 60 22.60 4.64 -10.76
C THR A 60 21.38 5.00 -11.58
N ALA A 61 20.59 4.00 -11.99
CA ALA A 61 19.28 4.24 -12.58
C ALA A 61 18.41 5.05 -11.61
N GLY A 62 17.56 5.93 -12.16
CA GLY A 62 16.63 6.75 -11.38
C GLY A 62 15.66 5.91 -10.55
N ASP A 63 14.98 6.54 -9.58
CA ASP A 63 13.98 5.85 -8.77
C ASP A 63 12.79 5.41 -9.62
N CYS A 64 12.19 4.27 -9.26
CA CYS A 64 10.96 3.77 -9.85
C CYS A 64 9.90 3.53 -8.77
N PHE A 65 8.65 3.36 -9.18
CA PHE A 65 7.51 3.14 -8.29
C PHE A 65 6.53 2.12 -8.84
N ALA A 66 5.98 1.31 -7.94
CA ALA A 66 4.90 0.39 -8.25
C ALA A 66 3.86 0.39 -7.13
N ARG A 67 2.59 0.23 -7.53
CA ARG A 67 1.42 0.14 -6.64
C ARG A 67 0.60 -1.09 -7.00
N ALA A 68 0.01 -1.72 -5.99
CA ALA A 68 -0.91 -2.85 -6.16
C ALA A 68 -1.91 -2.93 -4.98
N ILE A 69 -3.12 -3.42 -5.27
CA ILE A 69 -4.05 -3.90 -4.24
C ILE A 69 -3.81 -5.40 -4.03
N LEU A 70 -3.33 -5.78 -2.86
CA LEU A 70 -3.01 -7.16 -2.51
C LEU A 70 -4.18 -7.86 -1.84
N LYS A 71 -4.41 -9.11 -2.24
CA LYS A 71 -5.37 -10.05 -1.63
C LYS A 71 -4.63 -11.24 -1.04
N LEU A 72 -5.19 -11.82 0.01
CA LEU A 72 -4.62 -13.04 0.59
C LEU A 72 -4.75 -14.18 -0.44
N ASN A 73 -3.61 -14.67 -0.95
CA ASN A 73 -3.60 -15.83 -1.85
C ASN A 73 -3.33 -17.12 -1.08
N LYS A 74 -2.33 -17.13 -0.20
CA LYS A 74 -1.97 -18.32 0.58
C LYS A 74 -1.87 -18.00 2.08
N PRO A 75 -2.67 -18.64 2.95
CA PRO A 75 -2.53 -18.49 4.39
C PRO A 75 -1.14 -18.91 4.90
N PRO A 76 -0.65 -18.32 6.01
CA PRO A 76 -1.33 -17.29 6.80
C PRO A 76 -1.09 -15.86 6.30
N ASN A 77 -0.12 -15.65 5.41
CA ASN A 77 0.46 -14.31 5.24
C ASN A 77 1.09 -14.02 3.87
N TYR A 78 0.74 -14.80 2.84
CA TYR A 78 1.15 -14.52 1.47
C TYR A 78 0.03 -13.80 0.73
N PHE A 79 0.34 -12.59 0.27
CA PHE A 79 -0.57 -11.72 -0.45
C PHE A 79 -0.04 -11.46 -1.85
N GLU A 80 -0.94 -11.31 -2.81
CA GLU A 80 -0.57 -10.96 -4.18
C GLU A 80 -1.62 -10.07 -4.82
N GLY A 81 -1.22 -9.34 -5.85
CA GLY A 81 -2.09 -8.48 -6.63
C GLY A 81 -1.45 -8.09 -7.95
N GLU A 82 -2.28 -7.64 -8.88
CA GLU A 82 -1.82 -7.02 -10.12
C GLU A 82 -1.31 -5.60 -9.84
N LEU A 83 -0.36 -5.15 -10.64
CA LEU A 83 0.09 -3.76 -10.61
C LEU A 83 -1.05 -2.84 -11.05
N GLU A 84 -1.11 -1.63 -10.52
CA GLU A 84 -2.08 -0.60 -10.90
C GLU A 84 -1.43 0.49 -11.76
N PRO A 85 -2.18 1.10 -12.70
CA PRO A 85 -1.69 2.22 -13.48
C PRO A 85 -1.46 3.42 -12.55
N VAL A 86 -0.35 4.12 -12.77
CA VAL A 86 0.09 5.22 -11.91
C VAL A 86 0.79 6.28 -12.75
N GLU A 87 0.45 7.54 -12.50
CA GLU A 87 1.11 8.70 -13.08
C GLU A 87 1.55 9.64 -11.96
N ASN A 88 2.85 9.89 -11.86
CA ASN A 88 3.43 10.81 -10.90
C ASN A 88 4.80 11.31 -11.39
N GLU A 89 5.53 12.04 -10.55
CA GLU A 89 6.80 12.65 -10.94
C GLU A 89 7.95 11.66 -11.24
N ILE A 90 7.83 10.39 -10.85
CA ILE A 90 8.87 9.37 -11.07
C ILE A 90 8.46 8.32 -12.10
N ILE A 91 7.17 8.16 -12.38
CA ILE A 91 6.70 7.15 -13.33
C ILE A 91 5.38 7.54 -13.99
N ASN A 92 5.21 7.16 -15.26
CA ASN A 92 3.95 7.22 -15.98
C ASN A 92 3.70 5.86 -16.63
N VAL A 93 2.74 5.12 -16.10
CA VAL A 93 2.42 3.74 -16.47
C VAL A 93 0.92 3.61 -16.69
N ASP A 94 0.56 3.23 -17.91
CA ASP A 94 -0.81 2.94 -18.29
C ASP A 94 -1.14 1.45 -18.08
N ILE A 95 -2.43 1.12 -18.14
CA ILE A 95 -2.94 -0.26 -18.10
C ILE A 95 -2.22 -1.15 -19.11
N LYS A 96 -1.94 -0.66 -20.32
CA LYS A 96 -1.27 -1.44 -21.39
C LYS A 96 0.12 -1.95 -20.99
N ASP A 97 0.80 -1.23 -20.09
CA ASP A 97 2.18 -1.53 -19.69
C ASP A 97 2.22 -2.59 -18.57
N ILE A 98 1.13 -2.72 -17.80
CA ILE A 98 1.02 -3.56 -16.59
C ILE A 98 0.06 -4.75 -16.70
N ILE A 99 -0.65 -4.94 -17.82
CA ILE A 99 -1.57 -6.09 -17.98
C ILE A 99 -0.83 -7.41 -17.70
N GLY A 100 -1.40 -8.21 -16.80
CA GLY A 100 -0.85 -9.51 -16.41
C GLY A 100 0.40 -9.43 -15.54
N ARG A 101 0.79 -8.23 -15.10
CA ARG A 101 1.95 -8.01 -14.23
C ARG A 101 1.52 -7.82 -12.80
N GLY A 102 2.26 -8.41 -11.87
CA GLY A 102 1.90 -8.39 -10.46
C GLY A 102 3.06 -8.33 -9.48
N VAL A 103 2.67 -8.45 -8.22
CA VAL A 103 3.58 -8.51 -7.08
C VAL A 103 3.08 -9.51 -6.04
N GLY A 104 4.00 -10.29 -5.49
CA GLY A 104 3.77 -11.19 -4.37
C GLY A 104 4.55 -10.74 -3.12
N VAL A 105 3.88 -10.76 -1.97
CA VAL A 105 4.44 -10.29 -0.69
C VAL A 105 4.14 -11.27 0.44
N TYR A 106 5.17 -11.68 1.17
CA TYR A 106 5.02 -12.38 2.45
C TYR A 106 5.15 -11.39 3.62
N VAL A 107 4.10 -11.28 4.44
CA VAL A 107 4.04 -10.33 5.56
C VAL A 107 4.30 -11.05 6.88
N SER A 108 5.40 -10.74 7.55
CA SER A 108 5.72 -11.22 8.90
C SER A 108 5.67 -10.07 9.90
N LYS A 109 5.64 -10.37 11.21
CA LYS A 109 5.40 -9.39 12.30
C LYS A 109 6.09 -8.03 12.10
N ASN A 110 7.39 -8.02 11.80
CA ASN A 110 8.24 -6.83 11.62
C ASN A 110 9.03 -6.85 10.29
N ARG A 111 8.62 -7.69 9.34
CA ARG A 111 9.38 -7.93 8.10
C ARG A 111 8.44 -8.21 6.96
N LEU A 112 8.81 -7.75 5.78
CA LEU A 112 8.14 -7.99 4.54
C LEU A 112 9.14 -8.64 3.58
N LYS A 113 8.76 -9.73 2.92
CA LYS A 113 9.55 -10.31 1.83
C LYS A 113 8.80 -10.09 0.53
N VAL A 114 9.35 -9.24 -0.33
CA VAL A 114 8.88 -9.05 -1.70
C VAL A 114 9.44 -10.20 -2.53
N GLY A 115 8.55 -10.91 -3.22
CA GLY A 115 8.91 -12.03 -4.10
C GLY A 115 9.53 -11.52 -5.39
N ASN A 116 8.67 -11.20 -6.36
CA ASN A 116 9.03 -10.45 -7.56
C ASN A 116 8.01 -9.32 -7.72
N VAL A 117 8.46 -8.17 -8.24
CA VAL A 117 7.59 -7.11 -8.74
C VAL A 117 7.89 -7.03 -10.23
N GLU A 118 6.91 -7.32 -11.07
CA GLU A 118 7.13 -7.49 -12.50
C GLU A 118 7.27 -6.15 -13.22
N VAL A 119 8.40 -5.47 -12.99
CA VAL A 119 8.68 -4.11 -13.48
C VAL A 119 9.56 -4.05 -14.73
N ASP A 120 9.89 -5.18 -15.34
CA ASP A 120 10.78 -5.24 -16.51
C ASP A 120 10.20 -4.50 -17.73
N GLY A 121 10.85 -3.45 -18.20
CA GLY A 121 10.30 -2.58 -19.27
C GLY A 121 9.26 -1.57 -18.79
N ILE A 122 9.01 -1.49 -17.48
CA ILE A 122 8.30 -0.39 -16.81
C ILE A 122 9.33 0.51 -16.11
N CYS A 123 10.20 -0.10 -15.31
CA CYS A 123 11.31 0.56 -14.65
C CYS A 123 12.59 0.48 -15.50
N ALA A 124 13.53 1.37 -15.23
CA ALA A 124 14.86 1.31 -15.85
C ALA A 124 15.61 0.02 -15.46
N ASP A 125 16.51 -0.41 -16.35
CA ASP A 125 17.28 -1.64 -16.18
C ASP A 125 18.05 -1.67 -14.84
N GLY A 126 18.01 -2.82 -14.18
CA GLY A 126 18.67 -3.05 -12.90
C GLY A 126 17.83 -2.67 -11.66
N ILE A 127 16.61 -2.17 -11.85
CA ILE A 127 15.63 -2.03 -10.78
C ILE A 127 14.96 -3.38 -10.56
N ASP A 128 15.09 -3.91 -9.35
CA ASP A 128 14.41 -5.11 -8.91
C ASP A 128 14.12 -4.95 -7.43
N PHE A 129 12.85 -5.04 -7.08
CA PHE A 129 12.32 -4.79 -5.74
C PHE A 129 12.25 -6.05 -4.86
N SER A 130 12.72 -7.19 -5.35
CA SER A 130 12.72 -8.45 -4.60
C SER A 130 13.62 -8.37 -3.36
N GLY A 131 13.24 -9.12 -2.33
CA GLY A 131 14.05 -9.31 -1.13
C GLY A 131 13.35 -8.90 0.16
N TYR A 132 14.16 -8.67 1.19
CA TYR A 132 13.70 -8.44 2.55
C TYR A 132 13.64 -6.96 2.90
N TYR A 133 12.51 -6.55 3.44
CA TYR A 133 12.23 -5.21 3.93
C TYR A 133 11.95 -5.30 5.43
N ARG A 134 12.60 -4.44 6.22
CA ARG A 134 12.42 -4.37 7.69
C ARG A 134 11.44 -3.26 8.02
N GLU A 135 10.50 -3.52 8.93
CA GLU A 135 9.56 -2.51 9.40
C GLU A 135 10.31 -1.39 10.12
N ILE A 136 10.01 -0.14 9.75
CA ILE A 136 10.47 1.05 10.45
C ILE A 136 9.42 1.38 11.51
N PRO A 137 9.80 1.49 12.80
CA PRO A 137 8.86 1.88 13.85
C PRO A 137 8.30 3.30 13.64
N GLU A 138 7.02 3.53 13.96
CA GLU A 138 6.36 4.86 13.84
C GLU A 138 7.11 6.01 14.56
N ARG A 139 7.84 5.69 15.63
CA ARG A 139 8.64 6.65 16.41
C ARG A 139 9.95 7.07 15.73
N ASP A 140 10.38 6.36 14.69
CA ASP A 140 11.58 6.70 13.94
C ASP A 140 11.31 7.90 13.02
N ALA A 141 12.23 8.87 13.00
CA ALA A 141 12.11 10.05 12.14
C ALA A 141 11.97 9.69 10.65
N LYS A 142 12.57 8.57 10.22
CA LYS A 142 12.48 8.08 8.84
C LYS A 142 11.07 7.63 8.47
N TYR A 143 10.28 7.13 9.42
CA TYR A 143 8.92 6.68 9.15
C TYR A 143 8.11 7.78 8.49
N LYS A 144 8.05 8.97 9.12
CA LYS A 144 7.23 10.08 8.65
C LYS A 144 7.68 10.55 7.26
N SER A 145 8.99 10.59 7.02
CA SER A 145 9.54 10.97 5.72
C SER A 145 9.09 10.03 4.60
N ILE A 146 9.15 8.72 4.84
CA ILE A 146 8.77 7.71 3.84
C ILE A 146 7.26 7.68 3.64
N PHE A 147 6.49 7.76 4.72
CA PHE A 147 5.04 7.84 4.64
C PHE A 147 4.57 9.04 3.81
N LEU A 148 5.12 10.24 4.07
CA LEU A 148 4.80 11.44 3.30
C LEU A 148 5.27 11.35 1.84
N TYR A 149 6.38 10.66 1.58
CA TYR A 149 6.86 10.42 0.22
C TYR A 149 5.84 9.61 -0.59
N PHE A 150 5.36 8.48 -0.06
CA PHE A 150 4.32 7.68 -0.71
C PHE A 150 3.00 8.43 -0.85
N MET A 151 2.59 9.18 0.18
CA MET A 151 1.37 9.99 0.12
C MET A 151 1.45 11.05 -0.98
N ARG A 152 2.61 11.70 -1.18
CA ARG A 152 2.83 12.65 -2.27
C ARG A 152 2.72 11.99 -3.65
N LEU A 153 3.31 10.82 -3.83
CA LEU A 153 3.22 10.08 -5.11
C LEU A 153 1.76 9.71 -5.44
N SER A 154 1.00 9.26 -4.44
CA SER A 154 -0.43 9.00 -4.59
C SER A 154 -1.26 10.26 -4.81
N GLU A 155 -0.91 11.39 -4.18
CA GLU A 155 -1.55 12.69 -4.42
C GLU A 155 -1.37 13.14 -5.87
N GLN A 156 -0.15 13.03 -6.42
CA GLN A 156 0.12 13.34 -7.82
C GLN A 156 -0.75 12.47 -8.74
N ASN A 157 -0.79 11.16 -8.51
CA ASN A 157 -1.66 10.24 -9.27
C ASN A 157 -3.15 10.63 -9.17
N ALA A 158 -3.62 10.98 -7.98
CA ALA A 158 -4.99 11.41 -7.77
C ALA A 158 -5.33 12.73 -8.50
N ILE A 159 -4.38 13.66 -8.59
CA ILE A 159 -4.53 14.90 -9.38
C ILE A 159 -4.69 14.55 -10.87
N HIS A 160 -3.80 13.71 -11.42
CA HIS A 160 -3.90 13.25 -12.81
C HIS A 160 -5.24 12.56 -13.11
N LEU A 161 -5.67 11.64 -12.25
CA LEU A 161 -6.98 10.96 -12.37
C LEU A 161 -8.15 11.94 -12.35
N ARG A 162 -8.10 12.95 -11.47
CA ARG A 162 -9.13 13.99 -11.38
C ARG A 162 -9.17 14.87 -12.63
N GLU A 163 -8.00 15.27 -13.14
CA GLU A 163 -7.88 16.08 -14.35
C GLU A 163 -8.35 15.32 -15.61
N ALA A 164 -8.18 14.00 -15.63
CA ALA A 164 -8.77 13.11 -16.62
C ALA A 164 -10.30 12.87 -16.45
N GLY A 165 -10.94 13.51 -15.46
CA GLY A 165 -12.38 13.40 -15.19
C GLY A 165 -12.78 12.19 -14.34
N ASN A 166 -11.82 11.37 -13.87
CA ASN A 166 -12.08 10.18 -13.07
C ASN A 166 -12.00 10.47 -11.55
N VAL A 167 -12.95 11.28 -11.07
CA VAL A 167 -13.01 11.71 -9.66
C VAL A 167 -13.12 10.51 -8.70
N ALA A 168 -13.86 9.47 -9.07
CA ALA A 168 -14.01 8.28 -8.23
C ALA A 168 -12.67 7.54 -8.04
N ALA A 169 -11.88 7.37 -9.10
CA ALA A 169 -10.55 6.78 -8.99
C ALA A 169 -9.60 7.66 -8.16
N ALA A 170 -9.64 8.99 -8.35
CA ALA A 170 -8.85 9.92 -7.55
C ALA A 170 -9.15 9.81 -6.04
N VAL A 171 -10.43 9.67 -5.68
CA VAL A 171 -10.85 9.43 -4.29
C VAL A 171 -10.32 8.07 -3.79
N ASN A 172 -10.45 7.01 -4.60
CA ASN A 172 -9.99 5.68 -4.23
C ASN A 172 -8.45 5.60 -4.04
N GLU A 173 -7.68 6.40 -4.79
CA GLU A 173 -6.22 6.50 -4.65
C GLU A 173 -5.82 7.04 -3.26
N LEU A 174 -6.52 8.09 -2.78
CA LEU A 174 -6.20 8.74 -1.51
C LEU A 174 -6.87 8.09 -0.29
N LYS A 175 -7.97 7.37 -0.52
CA LYS A 175 -8.78 6.74 0.52
C LYS A 175 -7.96 5.90 1.52
N PRO A 176 -6.99 5.05 1.11
CA PRO A 176 -6.17 4.29 2.05
C PRO A 176 -5.44 5.16 3.08
N PHE A 177 -4.96 6.35 2.68
CA PHE A 177 -4.26 7.27 3.59
C PHE A 177 -5.22 7.95 4.57
N VAL A 178 -6.41 8.32 4.09
CA VAL A 178 -7.45 8.96 4.91
C VAL A 178 -8.03 7.97 5.93
N ASP A 179 -8.41 6.77 5.47
CA ASP A 179 -9.04 5.74 6.30
C ASP A 179 -8.08 5.17 7.35
N SER A 180 -6.77 5.19 7.07
CA SER A 180 -5.73 4.75 8.00
C SER A 180 -5.18 5.88 8.89
N CYS A 181 -5.64 7.11 8.69
CA CYS A 181 -5.18 8.27 9.44
C CYS A 181 -5.74 8.27 10.87
N ARG A 182 -4.85 8.19 11.87
CA ARG A 182 -5.23 8.45 13.26
C ARG A 182 -5.27 9.95 13.55
N GLU A 183 -6.10 10.35 14.53
CA GLU A 183 -6.23 11.73 15.03
C GLU A 183 -4.90 12.47 15.25
N LYS A 184 -3.81 11.77 15.63
CA LYS A 184 -2.48 12.37 15.85
C LYS A 184 -1.79 12.87 14.56
N TRP A 185 -2.23 12.43 13.39
CA TRP A 185 -1.59 12.65 12.09
C TRP A 185 -2.45 13.55 11.19
N CYS A 186 -3.78 13.49 11.37
CA CYS A 186 -4.78 14.26 10.62
C CYS A 186 -5.04 15.67 11.15
N LEU A 187 -4.32 16.13 12.18
CA LEU A 187 -4.37 17.52 12.60
C LEU A 187 -3.58 18.39 11.60
N ILE A 188 -4.24 18.75 10.50
CA ILE A 188 -4.09 20.12 10.01
C ILE A 188 -4.62 20.98 11.15
N LYS A 189 -3.75 21.43 12.05
CA LYS A 189 -4.10 22.53 12.94
C LYS A 189 -4.38 23.73 12.04
N LYS A 190 -5.67 24.03 11.87
CA LYS A 190 -6.12 25.36 11.49
C LYS A 190 -5.63 26.37 12.52
#